data_AF-A0A9N9IDS9-F1
#
_entry.id   AF-A0A9N9IDS9-F1
#
_cell.length_a   1.000
_cell.length_b   1.000
_cell.length_c   1.000
_cell.angle_alpha   90.00
_cell.angle_beta   90.00
_cell.angle_gamma   90.00
#
_symmetry.space_group_name_H-M   'P 1'
#
loop_
_entity.id
_entity.type
_entity.pdbx_description
1 polymer ?
#
loop_
_entity_poly.entity_id
_entity_poly.type
_entity_poly.pdbx_seq_one_letter_code
_entity_poly.pdbx_strand_id
1 'polypeptide(L)' 'MADQEIPESQAQRVRSDTHESRSEKSYKAAAHNPTVSHEARVSAANKLSELHEQRTGEKIDPHHEASIGDKKAETRDTQQ' A
#
# COMPACT_ATOMS: atom_id res chain seq x y z
N MET A 1 5.83 -24.05 -37.93
CA MET A 1 6.88 -23.47 -37.07
C MET A 1 6.59 -22.00 -36.91
N ALA A 2 6.17 -21.57 -35.73
CA ALA A 2 6.11 -20.16 -35.33
C ALA A 2 6.19 -20.14 -33.79
N ASP A 3 7.42 -20.30 -33.29
CA ASP A 3 7.77 -20.07 -31.90
C ASP A 3 7.76 -18.56 -31.69
N GLN A 4 6.69 -18.05 -31.08
CA GLN A 4 6.50 -16.63 -30.85
C GLN A 4 7.19 -16.30 -29.52
N GLU A 5 8.46 -15.89 -29.62
CA GLU A 5 9.28 -15.48 -28.49
C GLU A 5 8.64 -14.28 -27.77
N ILE A 6 7.98 -14.57 -26.66
CA ILE A 6 7.44 -13.56 -25.74
C ILE A 6 8.65 -12.87 -25.11
N PRO A 7 8.86 -11.55 -25.28
CA PRO A 7 10.04 -10.88 -24.77
C PRO A 7 10.08 -10.95 -23.24
N GLU A 8 11.10 -11.63 -22.70
CA GLU A 8 11.37 -11.84 -21.26
C GLU A 8 11.44 -10.53 -20.43
N SER A 9 11.54 -9.37 -21.09
CA SER A 9 11.56 -8.04 -20.45
C SER A 9 10.30 -7.70 -19.65
N GLN A 10 9.17 -8.38 -19.85
CA GLN A 10 7.96 -8.14 -19.05
C GLN A 10 7.93 -8.94 -17.72
N ALA A 11 8.70 -10.02 -17.61
CA ALA A 11 8.68 -10.92 -16.45
C ALA A 11 9.63 -10.49 -15.31
N GLN A 12 10.55 -9.54 -15.56
CA GLN A 12 11.57 -9.14 -14.58
C GLN A 12 11.02 -8.38 -13.36
N ARG A 13 9.79 -7.82 -13.42
CA ARG A 13 9.18 -7.06 -12.30
C ARG A 13 8.64 -7.92 -11.14
N VAL A 14 8.79 -9.24 -11.20
CA VAL A 14 8.20 -10.19 -10.23
C VAL A 14 9.21 -10.67 -9.17
N ARG A 15 10.46 -10.17 -9.17
CA ARG A 15 11.56 -10.84 -8.46
C ARG A 15 11.81 -10.43 -7.00
N SER A 16 10.97 -9.63 -6.36
CA SER A 16 11.15 -9.33 -4.92
C SER A 16 9.85 -9.05 -4.15
N ASP A 17 8.73 -9.62 -4.60
CA ASP A 17 7.44 -9.46 -3.91
C ASP A 17 7.19 -10.68 -3.03
N THR A 18 7.83 -10.72 -1.86
CA THR A 18 7.41 -11.59 -0.75
C THR A 18 5.94 -11.28 -0.43
N HIS A 19 5.20 -12.29 0.04
CA HIS A 19 3.79 -12.11 0.44
C HIS A 19 3.63 -10.93 1.42
N GLU A 20 4.58 -10.79 2.34
CA GLU A 20 4.71 -9.70 3.30
C GLU A 20 4.81 -8.32 2.62
N SER A 21 5.68 -8.19 1.61
CA SER A 21 5.87 -6.93 0.86
C SER A 21 4.61 -6.52 0.09
N ARG A 22 3.91 -7.48 -0.53
CA ARG A 22 2.62 -7.23 -1.18
C ARG A 22 1.55 -6.80 -0.18
N SER A 23 1.54 -7.44 0.98
CA SER A 23 0.58 -7.14 2.04
C SER A 23 0.81 -5.73 2.59
N GLU A 24 2.06 -5.37 2.90
CA GLU A 24 2.42 -4.01 3.36
C GLU A 24 1.96 -2.95 2.35
N LYS A 25 2.26 -3.12 1.05
CA LYS A 25 1.79 -2.20 0.00
C LYS A 25 0.26 -2.08 -0.03
N SER A 26 -0.45 -3.20 0.16
CA SER A 26 -1.92 -3.23 0.14
C SER A 26 -2.51 -2.50 1.33
N TYR A 27 -1.97 -2.72 2.54
CA TYR A 27 -2.37 -2.00 3.74
C TYR A 27 -2.02 -0.51 3.66
N LYS A 28 -0.89 -0.16 3.05
CA LYS A 28 -0.53 1.24 2.78
C LYS A 28 -1.55 1.93 1.88
N ALA A 29 -1.91 1.27 0.79
CA ALA A 29 -2.91 1.77 -0.13
C ALA A 29 -4.26 1.97 0.57
N ALA A 30 -4.68 1.00 1.41
CA ALA A 30 -5.91 1.10 2.18
C ALA A 30 -5.87 2.23 3.22
N ALA A 31 -4.77 2.40 3.96
CA ALA A 31 -4.59 3.48 4.93
C ALA A 31 -4.69 4.88 4.30
N HIS A 32 -4.21 5.03 3.06
CA HIS A 32 -4.25 6.29 2.31
C HIS A 32 -5.49 6.46 1.44
N ASN A 33 -6.36 5.45 1.36
CA ASN A 33 -7.48 5.49 0.44
C ASN A 33 -8.58 6.43 0.99
N PRO A 34 -8.88 7.55 0.32
CA PRO A 34 -9.90 8.49 0.79
C PRO A 34 -11.34 7.93 0.69
N THR A 35 -11.57 6.84 -0.06
CA THR A 35 -12.90 6.27 -0.25
C THR A 35 -13.31 5.30 0.85
N VAL A 36 -12.41 4.96 1.76
CA VAL A 36 -12.71 4.08 2.90
C VAL A 36 -12.86 4.90 4.18
N SER A 37 -13.69 4.41 5.10
CA SER A 37 -13.94 5.05 6.38
C SER A 37 -12.66 5.26 7.20
N HIS A 38 -12.65 6.27 8.06
CA HIS A 38 -11.51 6.59 8.92
C HIS A 38 -11.06 5.38 9.76
N GLU A 39 -12.00 4.64 10.36
CA GLU A 39 -11.71 3.43 11.14
C GLU A 39 -11.00 2.35 10.30
N ALA A 40 -11.41 2.16 9.05
CA ALA A 40 -10.79 1.20 8.14
C ALA A 40 -9.35 1.63 7.78
N ARG A 41 -9.10 2.94 7.61
CA ARG A 41 -7.75 3.48 7.39
C ARG A 41 -6.85 3.27 8.59
N VAL A 42 -7.36 3.52 9.80
CA VAL A 42 -6.61 3.30 11.05
C VAL A 42 -6.29 1.82 11.23
N SER A 43 -7.25 0.91 10.97
CA SER A 43 -7.01 -0.53 11.03
C SER A 43 -5.95 -0.98 10.02
N ALA A 44 -6.02 -0.49 8.77
CA ALA A 44 -5.02 -0.76 7.75
C ALA A 44 -3.63 -0.19 8.12
N ALA A 45 -3.58 1.01 8.67
CA ALA A 45 -2.34 1.64 9.12
C ALA A 45 -1.71 0.91 10.31
N ASN A 46 -2.51 0.34 11.21
CA ASN A 46 -2.01 -0.53 12.28
C ASN A 46 -1.35 -1.76 11.68
N LYS A 47 -2.02 -2.43 10.73
CA LYS A 47 -1.47 -3.63 10.10
C LYS A 47 -0.21 -3.35 9.28
N LEU A 48 -0.17 -2.20 8.61
CA LEU A 48 1.03 -1.69 7.96
C LEU A 48 2.18 -1.52 8.96
N SER A 49 1.94 -0.85 10.08
CA SER A 49 2.98 -0.63 11.10
C SER A 49 3.54 -1.95 11.63
N GLU A 50 2.67 -2.93 11.92
CA GLU A 50 3.11 -4.25 12.38
C GLU A 50 4.01 -4.96 11.36
N LEU A 51 3.64 -4.92 10.08
CA LEU A 51 4.42 -5.54 9.01
C LEU A 51 5.72 -4.79 8.74
N HIS A 52 5.68 -3.45 8.83
CA HIS A 52 6.84 -2.61 8.62
C HIS A 52 7.87 -2.78 9.73
N GLU A 53 7.43 -2.81 10.99
CA GLU A 53 8.27 -3.08 12.14
C GLU A 53 8.93 -4.46 12.03
N GLN A 54 8.17 -5.49 11.62
CA GLN A 54 8.73 -6.83 11.40
C GLN A 54 9.78 -6.87 10.29
N ARG A 55 9.60 -6.11 9.21
CA ARG A 55 10.54 -6.11 8.07
C ARG A 55 11.76 -5.21 8.27
N THR A 56 11.56 -4.04 8.85
CA THR A 56 12.56 -2.96 8.90
C THR A 56 13.07 -2.66 10.30
N GLY A 57 12.33 -3.07 11.34
CA GLY A 57 12.58 -2.67 12.73
C GLY A 57 12.11 -1.26 13.07
N GLU A 58 11.53 -0.52 12.12
CA GLU A 58 11.06 0.85 12.33
C GLU A 58 9.54 0.87 12.62
N LYS A 59 9.14 1.64 13.64
CA LYS A 59 7.73 1.90 13.95
C LYS A 59 7.22 3.05 13.10
N ILE A 60 6.17 2.80 12.33
CA ILE A 60 5.41 3.85 11.65
C ILE A 60 4.22 4.22 12.51
N ASP A 61 3.98 5.51 12.77
CA ASP A 61 2.78 5.96 13.48
C ASP A 61 1.50 5.68 12.66
N PRO A 62 0.62 4.74 13.10
CA PRO A 62 -0.58 4.36 12.34
C PRO A 62 -1.55 5.53 12.16
N HIS A 63 -1.67 6.37 13.18
CA HIS A 63 -2.52 7.56 13.15
C HIS A 63 -2.02 8.61 12.14
N HIS A 64 -0.71 8.74 11.97
CA HIS A 64 -0.14 9.65 10.98
C HIS A 64 -0.46 9.19 9.56
N GLU A 65 -0.24 7.90 9.27
CA GLU A 65 -0.52 7.32 7.94
C GLU A 65 -2.02 7.35 7.59
N ALA A 66 -2.91 7.07 8.55
CA ALA A 66 -4.35 7.16 8.32
C ALA A 66 -4.83 8.60 8.08
N SER A 67 -4.20 9.57 8.74
CA SER A 67 -4.48 11.01 8.57
C SER A 67 -4.10 11.52 7.18
N ILE A 68 -3.11 10.92 6.52
CA ILE A 68 -2.76 11.24 5.13
C ILE A 68 -3.94 10.93 4.20
N GLY A 69 -4.62 9.81 4.42
CA GLY A 69 -5.84 9.45 3.68
C GLY A 69 -6.98 10.44 3.92
N ASP A 70 -7.06 11.03 5.12
CA ASP A 70 -8.09 12.00 5.51
C ASP A 70 -7.90 13.32 4.76
N LYS A 71 -6.67 13.83 4.81
CA LYS A 71 -6.27 15.03 4.07
C LYS A 71 -6.47 14.86 2.57
N LYS A 72 -6.17 13.67 2.03
CA LYS A 72 -6.44 13.35 0.61
C LYS A 72 -7.92 13.31 0.28
N ALA A 73 -8.78 12.88 1.21
CA ALA A 73 -10.23 12.90 1.03
C ALA A 73 -10.74 14.35 0.99
N GLU A 74 -10.32 15.16 1.95
CA GLU A 74 -10.66 16.59 2.03
C GLU A 74 -10.21 17.35 0.76
N THR A 75 -8.97 17.12 0.32
CA THR A 75 -8.41 17.78 -0.88
C THR A 75 -9.10 17.35 -2.18
N ARG A 76 -9.69 16.14 -2.22
CA ARG A 76 -10.48 15.67 -3.37
C ARG A 76 -11.86 16.31 -3.41
N ASP A 77 -12.48 16.51 -2.25
CA ASP A 77 -13.78 17.16 -2.14
C ASP A 77 -13.71 18.64 -2.52
N THR A 78 -12.62 19.33 -2.17
CA THR A 78 -12.41 20.74 -2.56
C THR A 78 -12.07 20.94 -4.04
N GLN A 79 -11.74 19.87 -4.77
CA GLN A 79 -11.40 19.93 -6.21
C GLN A 79 -12.54 19.41 -7.11
N GLN A 80 -13.74 19.18 -6.57
CA GLN A 80 -14.93 18.83 -7.36
C GLN A 80 -15.85 20.02 -7.63
#